data_AF-A0A939T9A9-F1
#
_entry.id   AF-A0A939T9A9-F1
#
_cell.length_a   1.000
_cell.length_b   1.000
_cell.length_c   1.000
_cell.angle_alpha   90.00
_cell.angle_beta   90.00
_cell.angle_gamma   90.00
#
_symmetry.space_group_name_H-M   'P 1'
#
loop_
_entity.id
_entity.type
_entity.pdbx_description
1 polymer ?
#
loop_
_entity_poly.entity_id
_entity_poly.type
_entity_poly.pdbx_seq_one_letter_code
_entity_poly.pdbx_strand_id
1 'polypeptide(L)'
;MVNLQGASLSHPGDTALDLQTLTVGSDLIAKRLHAEGMVNLRGARIPGQIDLSRARLSNPGGTALHASSCTAAEIWFRETEPIKGIVNLRHSQFDTLYATPKVWPDVVRLENLSYGTLTPPLPASLRLPLLEREQEGYLPHGYEQLAAAYRRIGDDAAARTVQLAKLRHHRSSLPWYLKVWGFLQDGLVGYGFRPLRAAAWLVALLAVGSIVFGIQPPPELKKGESPGFNPFFYTLDLLLPIIDFGQEKAYKPQHGYQYLAYTLIIAGWILATTIAAGITRAISRQ
;
A
#
# COMPACT_ATOMS: atom_id res chain seq x y z
N MET A 1 20.12 30.25 -21.31
CA MET A 1 18.85 30.78 -20.79
C MET A 1 17.81 30.81 -21.90
N VAL A 2 16.57 30.41 -21.62
CA VAL A 2 15.42 30.63 -22.49
C VAL A 2 14.48 31.59 -21.78
N ASN A 3 14.01 32.63 -22.48
CA ASN A 3 13.13 33.64 -21.91
C ASN A 3 11.85 33.75 -22.74
N LEU A 4 10.73 33.41 -22.11
CA LEU A 4 9.36 33.45 -22.62
C LEU A 4 8.49 34.36 -21.74
N GLN A 5 9.11 35.31 -21.04
CA GLN A 5 8.39 36.20 -20.13
C GLN A 5 7.33 37.01 -20.88
N GLY A 6 6.08 36.89 -20.43
CA GLY A 6 4.93 37.58 -21.03
C GLY A 6 4.54 37.07 -22.41
N ALA A 7 5.09 35.95 -22.87
CA ALA A 7 4.69 35.34 -24.13
C ALA A 7 3.23 34.86 -24.05
N SER A 8 2.52 34.93 -25.18
CA SER A 8 1.18 34.37 -25.36
C SER A 8 1.23 33.35 -26.49
N LEU A 9 0.98 32.09 -26.15
CA LEU A 9 1.03 30.95 -27.06
C LEU A 9 -0.34 30.26 -27.03
N SER A 10 -0.93 29.99 -28.21
CA SER A 10 -2.23 29.34 -28.30
C SER A 10 -2.22 28.29 -29.40
N HIS A 11 -2.51 27.05 -29.00
CA HIS A 11 -2.84 25.90 -29.84
C HIS A 11 -3.80 24.99 -29.04
N PRO A 12 -5.09 25.38 -28.91
CA PRO A 12 -6.04 24.66 -28.07
C PRO A 12 -6.21 23.20 -28.49
N GLY A 13 -6.19 22.29 -27.53
CA GLY A 13 -6.33 20.84 -27.78
C GLY A 13 -5.04 20.15 -28.21
N ASP A 14 -3.98 20.89 -28.51
CA ASP A 14 -2.65 20.36 -28.86
C ASP A 14 -1.55 21.10 -28.09
N THR A 15 -0.33 21.15 -28.64
CA THR A 15 0.88 21.65 -28.00
C THR A 15 1.11 23.11 -28.37
N ALA A 16 0.94 24.00 -27.39
CA ALA A 16 1.19 25.43 -27.55
C ALA A 16 2.69 25.77 -27.45
N LEU A 17 3.44 24.98 -26.69
CA LEU A 17 4.86 25.16 -26.48
C LEU A 17 5.53 23.80 -26.36
N ASP A 18 6.31 23.43 -27.37
CA ASP A 18 7.10 22.19 -27.33
C ASP A 18 8.57 22.47 -27.00
N LEU A 19 8.98 22.05 -25.81
CA LEU A 19 10.33 22.12 -25.28
C LEU A 19 10.79 20.72 -24.85
N GLN A 20 10.29 19.67 -25.52
CA GLN A 20 10.70 18.30 -25.27
C GLN A 20 12.23 18.15 -25.41
N THR A 21 12.83 17.47 -24.43
CA THR A 21 14.29 17.22 -24.34
C THR A 21 15.16 18.48 -24.37
N LEU A 22 14.57 19.66 -24.13
CA LEU A 22 15.30 20.92 -24.07
C LEU A 22 16.41 20.82 -23.03
N THR A 23 17.63 21.19 -23.44
CA THR A 23 18.75 21.39 -22.52
C THR A 23 19.19 22.85 -22.62
N VAL A 24 19.20 23.56 -21.50
CA VAL A 24 19.68 24.95 -21.41
C VAL A 24 20.82 25.02 -20.40
N GLY A 25 21.72 26.00 -20.58
CA GLY A 25 22.84 26.20 -19.65
C GLY A 25 22.47 26.87 -18.32
N SER A 26 21.26 27.42 -18.18
CA SER A 26 20.85 28.12 -16.95
C SER A 26 19.35 27.94 -16.69
N ASP A 27 18.53 28.93 -17.07
CA ASP A 27 17.14 29.04 -16.64
C ASP A 27 16.16 29.02 -17.81
N LEU A 28 14.93 28.62 -17.51
CA LEU A 28 13.73 28.83 -18.31
C LEU A 28 12.83 29.85 -17.60
N ILE A 29 12.84 31.08 -18.09
CA ILE A 29 12.05 32.18 -17.52
C ILE A 29 10.74 32.30 -18.31
N ALA A 30 9.64 31.85 -17.73
CA ALA A 30 8.30 31.86 -18.32
C ALA A 30 7.29 32.63 -17.43
N LYS A 31 7.78 33.68 -16.77
CA LYS A 31 6.95 34.57 -15.94
C LYS A 31 5.83 35.19 -16.78
N ARG A 32 4.60 35.18 -16.27
CA ARG A 32 3.42 35.71 -16.98
C ARG A 32 3.18 35.06 -18.36
N LEU A 33 3.67 33.85 -18.59
CA LEU A 33 3.35 33.08 -19.78
C LEU A 33 1.84 32.82 -19.83
N HIS A 34 1.20 33.11 -20.96
CA HIS A 34 -0.15 32.66 -21.28
C HIS A 34 -0.04 31.52 -22.29
N ALA A 35 -0.44 30.32 -21.89
CA ALA A 35 -0.41 29.14 -22.75
C ALA A 35 -1.80 28.50 -22.79
N GLU A 36 -2.41 28.53 -23.98
CA GLU A 36 -3.65 27.81 -24.30
C GLU A 36 -3.30 26.58 -25.14
N GLY A 37 -3.25 25.42 -24.51
CA GLY A 37 -2.67 24.19 -25.06
C GLY A 37 -1.60 23.63 -24.11
N MET A 38 -1.00 22.51 -24.49
CA MET A 38 0.01 21.84 -23.68
C MET A 38 1.34 22.61 -23.72
N VAL A 39 1.93 22.82 -22.54
CA VAL A 39 3.35 23.15 -22.39
C VAL A 39 4.11 21.84 -22.14
N ASN A 40 4.90 21.42 -23.12
CA ASN A 40 5.66 20.17 -23.09
C ASN A 40 7.12 20.42 -22.70
N LEU A 41 7.49 19.95 -21.52
CA LEU A 41 8.86 19.96 -20.94
C LEU A 41 9.37 18.53 -20.73
N ARG A 42 8.80 17.54 -21.44
CA ARG A 42 9.16 16.14 -21.25
C ARG A 42 10.66 15.93 -21.48
N GLY A 43 11.35 15.37 -20.48
CA GLY A 43 12.79 15.10 -20.56
C GLY A 43 13.68 16.34 -20.56
N ALA A 44 13.15 17.53 -20.29
CA ALA A 44 13.94 18.75 -20.25
C ALA A 44 14.96 18.73 -19.09
N ARG A 45 16.15 19.29 -19.31
CA ARG A 45 17.22 19.44 -18.33
C ARG A 45 17.60 20.90 -18.20
N ILE A 46 17.28 21.48 -17.06
CA ILE A 46 17.41 22.92 -16.80
C ILE A 46 18.17 23.06 -15.47
N PRO A 47 19.50 23.22 -15.48
CA PRO A 47 20.31 23.23 -14.25
C PRO A 47 19.87 24.29 -13.24
N GLY A 48 19.29 25.40 -13.70
CA GLY A 48 18.75 26.45 -12.87
C GLY A 48 17.24 26.32 -12.68
N GLN A 49 16.55 27.43 -12.90
CA GLN A 49 15.15 27.60 -12.53
C GLN A 49 14.20 27.49 -13.73
N ILE A 50 13.07 26.83 -13.51
CA ILE A 50 11.84 26.94 -14.32
C ILE A 50 10.90 27.91 -13.62
N ASP A 51 10.80 29.15 -14.12
CA ASP A 51 9.97 30.19 -13.50
C ASP A 51 8.64 30.34 -14.24
N LEU A 52 7.56 29.80 -13.68
CA LEU A 52 6.18 29.93 -14.16
C LEU A 52 5.36 30.89 -13.29
N SER A 53 6.01 31.84 -12.62
CA SER A 53 5.34 32.80 -11.75
C SER A 53 4.35 33.64 -12.53
N ARG A 54 3.12 33.77 -12.01
CA ARG A 54 1.99 34.48 -12.65
C ARG A 54 1.61 33.96 -14.03
N ALA A 55 2.04 32.75 -14.39
CA ALA A 55 1.64 32.11 -15.63
C ALA A 55 0.17 31.69 -15.58
N ARG A 56 -0.42 31.53 -16.76
CA ARG A 56 -1.75 30.98 -16.99
C ARG A 56 -1.60 29.83 -17.97
N LEU A 57 -1.77 28.60 -17.46
CA LEU A 57 -1.65 27.38 -18.25
C LEU A 57 -3.04 26.73 -18.35
N SER A 58 -3.51 26.54 -19.57
CA SER A 58 -4.86 26.05 -19.83
C SER A 58 -4.88 25.10 -21.02
N ASN A 59 -5.20 23.83 -20.77
CA ASN A 59 -5.56 22.84 -21.77
C ASN A 59 -6.70 21.95 -21.23
N PRO A 60 -7.94 22.46 -21.17
CA PRO A 60 -9.08 21.72 -20.62
C PRO A 60 -9.30 20.40 -21.39
N GLY A 61 -9.52 19.30 -20.67
CA GLY A 61 -9.65 17.97 -21.26
C GLY A 61 -8.32 17.31 -21.67
N GLY A 62 -7.20 18.04 -21.61
CA GLY A 62 -5.87 17.56 -21.94
C GLY A 62 -4.84 17.80 -20.84
N THR A 63 -3.56 17.64 -21.18
CA THR A 63 -2.44 17.98 -20.29
C THR A 63 -2.05 19.44 -20.52
N ALA A 64 -2.11 20.27 -19.48
CA ALA A 64 -1.70 21.67 -19.56
C ALA A 64 -0.20 21.84 -19.35
N LEU A 65 0.38 21.03 -18.46
CA LEU A 65 1.81 20.99 -18.20
C LEU A 65 2.31 19.56 -18.19
N HIS A 66 3.19 19.24 -19.14
CA HIS A 66 3.80 17.92 -19.27
C HIS A 66 5.30 18.01 -18.99
N ALA A 67 5.73 17.77 -17.76
CA ALA A 67 7.14 17.82 -17.35
C ALA A 67 7.63 16.45 -16.86
N SER A 68 7.19 15.36 -17.49
CA SER A 68 7.64 14.01 -17.12
C SER A 68 9.12 13.84 -17.42
N SER A 69 9.87 13.21 -16.51
CA SER A 69 11.33 13.03 -16.61
C SER A 69 12.10 14.36 -16.75
N CYS A 70 11.51 15.48 -16.33
CA CYS A 70 12.17 16.77 -16.29
C CYS A 70 13.10 16.85 -15.08
N THR A 71 14.29 17.41 -15.25
CA THR A 71 15.22 17.70 -14.14
C THR A 71 15.49 19.19 -14.11
N ALA A 72 15.25 19.82 -12.97
CA ALA A 72 15.68 21.21 -12.74
C ALA A 72 16.07 21.45 -11.28
N ALA A 73 16.89 22.45 -10.99
CA ALA A 73 17.13 22.82 -9.59
C ALA A 73 15.83 23.33 -8.97
N GLU A 74 15.12 24.21 -9.66
CA GLU A 74 13.93 24.84 -9.09
C GLU A 74 12.78 24.92 -10.10
N ILE A 75 11.56 24.76 -9.62
CA ILE A 75 10.34 25.05 -10.39
C ILE A 75 9.38 25.89 -9.57
N TRP A 76 8.98 27.05 -10.13
CA TRP A 76 8.23 28.06 -9.40
C TRP A 76 6.84 28.34 -9.99
N PHE A 77 5.83 28.16 -9.15
CA PHE A 77 4.44 28.50 -9.41
C PHE A 77 3.96 29.64 -8.48
N ARG A 78 4.70 30.76 -8.45
CA ARG A 78 4.37 31.89 -7.57
C ARG A 78 3.27 32.73 -8.18
N GLU A 79 2.19 32.96 -7.42
CA GLU A 79 1.02 33.74 -7.88
C GLU A 79 0.46 33.23 -9.22
N THR A 80 0.68 31.95 -9.53
CA THR A 80 0.16 31.28 -10.73
C THR A 80 -1.31 30.94 -10.51
N GLU A 81 -2.15 31.18 -11.52
CA GLU A 81 -3.56 30.80 -11.46
C GLU A 81 -3.71 29.27 -11.43
N PRO A 82 -4.83 28.73 -10.89
CA PRO A 82 -5.09 27.30 -10.96
C PRO A 82 -4.95 26.80 -12.40
N ILE A 83 -4.07 25.81 -12.59
CA ILE A 83 -3.81 25.24 -13.91
C ILE A 83 -5.07 24.52 -14.38
N LYS A 84 -5.53 24.80 -15.61
CA LYS A 84 -6.73 24.18 -16.17
C LYS A 84 -6.34 23.01 -17.06
N GLY A 85 -6.55 21.78 -16.60
CA GLY A 85 -6.14 20.55 -17.30
C GLY A 85 -5.28 19.67 -16.40
N ILE A 86 -4.62 18.67 -16.95
CA ILE A 86 -3.77 17.74 -16.19
C ILE A 86 -2.37 18.34 -16.03
N VAL A 87 -1.77 18.14 -14.85
CA VAL A 87 -0.34 18.38 -14.62
C VAL A 87 0.37 17.05 -14.43
N ASN A 88 1.36 16.78 -15.30
CA ASN A 88 2.13 15.54 -15.30
C ASN A 88 3.60 15.82 -14.95
N LEU A 89 4.01 15.37 -13.77
CA LEU A 89 5.36 15.50 -13.20
C LEU A 89 5.99 14.12 -12.95
N ARG A 90 5.57 13.08 -13.68
CA ARG A 90 6.06 11.72 -13.43
C ARG A 90 7.57 11.63 -13.67
N HIS A 91 8.28 10.96 -12.77
CA HIS A 91 9.74 10.79 -12.81
C HIS A 91 10.54 12.10 -12.87
N SER A 92 9.93 13.25 -12.59
CA SER A 92 10.67 14.52 -12.57
C SER A 92 11.41 14.70 -11.25
N GLN A 93 12.51 15.45 -11.30
CA GLN A 93 13.39 15.69 -10.16
C GLN A 93 13.61 17.18 -10.01
N PHE A 94 13.31 17.71 -8.82
CA PHE A 94 13.53 19.10 -8.47
C PHE A 94 14.30 19.24 -7.15
N ASP A 95 15.17 20.22 -6.98
CA ASP A 95 15.70 20.52 -5.64
C ASP A 95 14.67 21.30 -4.84
N THR A 96 14.02 22.29 -5.45
CA THR A 96 12.95 23.09 -4.83
C THR A 96 11.70 23.17 -5.72
N LEU A 97 10.56 22.82 -5.14
CA LEU A 97 9.24 22.98 -5.75
C LEU A 97 8.49 24.09 -5.01
N TYR A 98 8.33 25.26 -5.65
CA TYR A 98 7.46 26.32 -5.14
C TYR A 98 6.08 26.14 -5.74
N ALA A 99 5.12 25.70 -4.92
CA ALA A 99 3.73 25.55 -5.34
C ALA A 99 2.82 25.74 -4.13
N THR A 100 1.75 26.53 -4.27
CA THR A 100 0.69 26.57 -3.25
C THR A 100 -0.37 25.51 -3.58
N PRO A 101 -1.16 25.02 -2.60
CA PRO A 101 -2.21 24.04 -2.88
C PRO A 101 -3.22 24.46 -3.95
N LYS A 102 -3.41 25.78 -4.16
CA LYS A 102 -4.37 26.34 -5.10
C LYS A 102 -3.96 26.23 -6.57
N VAL A 103 -2.66 26.09 -6.88
CA VAL A 103 -2.21 26.03 -8.28
C VAL A 103 -2.56 24.71 -8.97
N TRP A 104 -2.66 23.64 -8.17
CA TRP A 104 -2.82 22.30 -8.69
C TRP A 104 -4.23 22.07 -9.22
N PRO A 105 -4.36 21.40 -10.38
CA PRO A 105 -5.65 21.00 -10.91
C PRO A 105 -6.29 19.87 -10.07
N ASP A 106 -7.46 19.41 -10.50
CA ASP A 106 -8.16 18.28 -9.92
C ASP A 106 -7.53 16.92 -10.25
N VAL A 107 -6.71 16.85 -11.31
CA VAL A 107 -6.03 15.63 -11.73
C VAL A 107 -4.54 15.90 -11.93
N VAL A 108 -3.72 15.16 -11.19
CA VAL A 108 -2.26 15.21 -11.27
C VAL A 108 -1.66 13.83 -11.52
N ARG A 109 -0.44 13.82 -12.07
CA ARG A 109 0.37 12.61 -12.19
C ARG A 109 1.74 12.85 -11.58
N LEU A 110 1.96 12.31 -10.38
CA LEU A 110 3.11 12.57 -9.53
C LEU A 110 3.94 11.31 -9.26
N GLU A 111 3.67 10.21 -9.97
CA GLU A 111 4.44 8.96 -9.87
C GLU A 111 5.96 9.22 -9.96
N ASN A 112 6.70 8.80 -8.94
CA ASN A 112 8.16 8.96 -8.86
C ASN A 112 8.66 10.42 -9.01
N LEU A 113 7.82 11.42 -8.69
CA LEU A 113 8.25 12.79 -8.51
C LEU A 113 9.14 12.88 -7.26
N SER A 114 10.35 13.41 -7.41
CA SER A 114 11.20 13.77 -6.28
C SER A 114 11.39 15.29 -6.20
N TYR A 115 11.33 15.81 -4.98
CA TYR A 115 11.65 17.20 -4.69
C TYR A 115 12.37 17.34 -3.34
N GLY A 116 13.41 18.16 -3.30
CA GLY A 116 14.17 18.38 -2.08
C GLY A 116 13.40 19.16 -1.02
N THR A 117 12.87 20.31 -1.39
CA THR A 117 12.15 21.23 -0.52
C THR A 117 10.86 21.68 -1.18
N LEU A 118 9.79 21.79 -0.38
CA LEU A 118 8.49 22.24 -0.83
C LEU A 118 8.18 23.62 -0.24
N THR A 119 8.05 24.63 -1.09
CA THR A 119 7.82 26.02 -0.66
C THR A 119 6.46 26.54 -1.14
N PRO A 120 5.84 27.50 -0.44
CA PRO A 120 6.18 27.97 0.91
C PRO A 120 5.96 26.89 1.99
N PRO A 121 6.57 27.02 3.19
CA PRO A 121 6.32 26.12 4.31
C PRO A 121 4.86 26.26 4.74
N LEU A 122 4.10 25.17 4.61
CA LEU A 122 2.68 25.11 4.93
C LEU A 122 2.42 23.84 5.75
N PRO A 123 1.37 23.80 6.60
CA PRO A 123 0.97 22.58 7.30
C PRO A 123 0.71 21.41 6.34
N ALA A 124 1.08 20.20 6.76
CA ALA A 124 0.87 18.98 5.97
C ALA A 124 -0.59 18.76 5.56
N SER A 125 -1.54 19.15 6.40
CA SER A 125 -2.98 19.04 6.13
C SER A 125 -3.42 19.79 4.87
N LEU A 126 -2.73 20.87 4.49
CA LEU A 126 -3.02 21.61 3.26
C LEU A 126 -2.37 20.99 2.01
N ARG A 127 -1.34 20.14 2.20
CA ARG A 127 -0.61 19.48 1.10
C ARG A 127 -1.17 18.11 0.77
N LEU A 128 -1.66 17.38 1.77
CA LEU A 128 -2.19 16.03 1.64
C LEU A 128 -3.28 15.85 0.57
N PRO A 129 -4.25 16.78 0.40
CA PRO A 129 -5.29 16.62 -0.62
C PRO A 129 -4.75 16.53 -2.05
N LEU A 130 -3.54 17.06 -2.32
CA LEU A 130 -2.91 16.91 -3.63
C LEU A 130 -2.65 15.44 -3.98
N LEU A 131 -2.26 14.63 -3.00
CA LEU A 131 -1.94 13.21 -3.21
C LEU A 131 -3.19 12.37 -3.50
N GLU A 132 -4.37 12.86 -3.13
CA GLU A 132 -5.66 12.21 -3.43
C GLU A 132 -6.15 12.51 -4.85
N ARG A 133 -5.58 13.54 -5.50
CA ARG A 133 -5.87 13.93 -6.89
C ARG A 133 -5.05 13.16 -7.92
N GLU A 134 -4.25 12.21 -7.46
CA GLU A 134 -3.41 11.38 -8.31
C GLU A 134 -4.28 10.46 -9.18
N GLN A 135 -4.04 10.47 -10.49
CA GLN A 135 -4.85 9.71 -11.44
C GLN A 135 -4.80 8.19 -11.23
N GLU A 136 -3.64 7.65 -10.85
CA GLU A 136 -3.42 6.20 -10.65
C GLU A 136 -3.88 5.73 -9.25
N GLY A 137 -4.43 6.62 -8.44
CA GLY A 137 -4.94 6.31 -7.10
C GLY A 137 -3.85 6.35 -6.03
N TYR A 138 -3.87 5.38 -5.11
CA TYR A 138 -2.99 5.40 -3.95
C TYR A 138 -1.52 5.17 -4.32
N LEU A 139 -0.69 6.22 -4.21
CA LEU A 139 0.76 6.16 -4.41
C LEU A 139 1.53 6.31 -3.07
N PRO A 140 2.03 5.21 -2.48
CA PRO A 140 2.80 5.26 -1.23
C PRO A 140 4.02 6.18 -1.29
N HIS A 141 4.67 6.26 -2.45
CA HIS A 141 5.88 7.05 -2.66
C HIS A 141 5.64 8.56 -2.48
N GLY A 142 4.49 9.09 -2.94
CA GLY A 142 4.16 10.51 -2.78
C GLY A 142 4.06 10.94 -1.32
N TYR A 143 3.54 10.07 -0.45
CA TYR A 143 3.52 10.32 1.00
C TYR A 143 4.92 10.27 1.61
N GLU A 144 5.77 9.35 1.19
CA GLU A 144 7.17 9.30 1.66
C GLU A 144 7.94 10.55 1.25
N GLN A 145 7.78 10.99 0.00
CA GLN A 145 8.43 12.19 -0.52
C GLN A 145 8.00 13.44 0.25
N LEU A 146 6.70 13.59 0.52
CA LEU A 146 6.17 14.70 1.30
C LEU A 146 6.68 14.66 2.75
N ALA A 147 6.69 13.48 3.39
CA ALA A 147 7.23 13.34 4.74
C ALA A 147 8.73 13.65 4.81
N ALA A 148 9.50 13.24 3.80
CA ALA A 148 10.93 13.55 3.68
C ALA A 148 11.18 15.05 3.56
N ALA A 149 10.38 15.77 2.75
CA ALA A 149 10.48 17.22 2.62
C ALA A 149 10.23 17.95 3.96
N TYR A 150 9.26 17.51 4.76
CA TYR A 150 9.01 18.08 6.10
C TYR A 150 10.14 17.79 7.08
N ARG A 151 10.67 16.56 7.11
CA ARG A 151 11.84 16.22 7.94
C ARG A 151 13.06 17.08 7.60
N ARG A 152 13.28 17.36 6.30
CA ARG A 152 14.41 18.15 5.84
C ARG A 152 14.41 19.59 6.37
N ILE A 153 13.22 20.16 6.58
CA ILE A 153 13.07 21.51 7.18
C ILE A 153 12.91 21.46 8.72
N GLY A 154 13.05 20.29 9.34
CA GLY A 154 12.95 20.09 10.78
C GLY A 154 11.53 19.95 11.35
N ASP A 155 10.51 19.80 10.50
CA ASP A 155 9.10 19.65 10.93
C ASP A 155 8.71 18.16 11.05
N ASP A 156 9.19 17.52 12.12
CA ASP A 156 8.87 16.13 12.40
C ASP A 156 7.37 15.90 12.70
N ALA A 157 6.67 16.91 13.21
CA ALA A 157 5.25 16.82 13.52
C ALA A 157 4.41 16.72 12.24
N ALA A 158 4.72 17.55 11.24
CA ALA A 158 4.11 17.46 9.92
C ALA A 158 4.47 16.13 9.24
N ALA A 159 5.72 15.67 9.33
CA ALA A 159 6.12 14.38 8.77
C ALA A 159 5.33 13.19 9.37
N ARG A 160 5.11 13.18 10.69
CA ARG A 160 4.24 12.18 11.36
C ARG A 160 2.79 12.26 10.88
N THR A 161 2.28 13.48 10.68
CA THR A 161 0.93 13.68 10.13
C THR A 161 0.78 13.07 8.75
N VAL A 162 1.78 13.24 7.88
CA VAL A 162 1.80 12.63 6.54
C VAL A 162 1.85 11.10 6.61
N GLN A 163 2.68 10.54 7.50
CA GLN A 163 2.78 9.09 7.69
C GLN A 163 1.48 8.49 8.25
N LEU A 164 0.79 9.21 9.13
CA LEU A 164 -0.52 8.80 9.61
C LEU A 164 -1.57 8.80 8.49
N ALA A 165 -1.55 9.83 7.63
CA ALA A 165 -2.42 9.90 6.46
C ALA A 165 -2.15 8.74 5.47
N LYS A 166 -0.88 8.41 5.23
CA LYS A 166 -0.47 7.24 4.43
C LYS A 166 -1.11 5.94 4.94
N LEU A 167 -1.00 5.68 6.24
CA LEU A 167 -1.57 4.48 6.87
C LEU A 167 -3.11 4.45 6.80
N ARG A 168 -3.77 5.60 6.99
CA ARG A 168 -5.24 5.70 6.86
C ARG A 168 -5.69 5.40 5.44
N HIS A 169 -5.04 5.99 4.44
CA HIS A 169 -5.39 5.78 3.03
C HIS A 169 -5.14 4.32 2.59
N HIS A 170 -4.04 3.71 3.03
CA HIS A 170 -3.77 2.29 2.76
C HIS A 170 -4.86 1.36 3.33
N ARG A 171 -5.39 1.66 4.53
CA ARG A 171 -6.48 0.87 5.12
C ARG A 171 -7.80 1.04 4.39
N SER A 172 -8.08 2.23 3.86
CA SER A 172 -9.28 2.46 3.05
C SER A 172 -9.19 1.81 1.68
N SER A 173 -8.00 1.72 1.08
CA SER A 173 -7.80 1.14 -0.27
C SER A 173 -7.73 -0.40 -0.31
N LEU A 174 -7.58 -1.07 0.85
CA LEU A 174 -7.60 -2.53 0.92
C LEU A 174 -8.99 -3.11 0.54
N PRO A 175 -9.05 -4.06 -0.41
CA PRO A 175 -10.26 -4.79 -0.76
C PRO A 175 -10.91 -5.43 0.45
N TRP A 176 -12.25 -5.44 0.49
CA TRP A 176 -13.01 -5.96 1.63
C TRP A 176 -12.67 -7.44 1.93
N TYR A 177 -12.35 -8.25 0.92
CA TYR A 177 -11.98 -9.66 1.10
C TYR A 177 -10.61 -9.84 1.80
N LEU A 178 -9.65 -8.92 1.61
CA LEU A 178 -8.40 -8.93 2.37
C LEU A 178 -8.58 -8.48 3.82
N LYS A 179 -9.60 -7.65 4.11
CA LYS A 179 -9.96 -7.31 5.50
C LYS A 179 -10.58 -8.49 6.23
N VAL A 180 -11.46 -9.25 5.56
CA VAL A 180 -12.05 -10.50 6.10
C VAL A 180 -10.98 -11.58 6.27
N TRP A 181 -10.09 -11.74 5.29
CA TRP A 181 -8.96 -12.66 5.38
C TRP A 181 -7.97 -12.26 6.48
N GLY A 182 -7.70 -10.97 6.65
CA GLY A 182 -6.89 -10.45 7.76
C GLY A 182 -7.52 -10.70 9.13
N PHE A 183 -8.85 -10.58 9.25
CA PHE A 183 -9.57 -10.90 10.47
C PHE A 183 -9.54 -12.41 10.79
N LEU A 184 -9.70 -13.25 9.76
CA LEU A 184 -9.55 -14.71 9.88
C LEU A 184 -8.11 -15.09 10.26
N GLN A 185 -7.11 -14.47 9.65
CA GLN A 185 -5.69 -14.69 9.96
C GLN A 185 -5.31 -14.20 11.36
N ASP A 186 -5.85 -13.07 11.83
CA ASP A 186 -5.59 -12.57 13.18
C ASP A 186 -6.26 -13.44 14.26
N GLY A 187 -7.44 -13.99 13.95
CA GLY A 187 -8.14 -14.93 14.84
C GLY A 187 -7.50 -16.32 14.90
N LEU A 188 -7.07 -16.88 13.76
CA LEU A 188 -6.52 -18.24 13.68
C LEU A 188 -5.00 -18.32 13.86
N VAL A 189 -4.23 -17.36 13.35
CA VAL A 189 -2.77 -17.52 13.18
C VAL A 189 -1.98 -16.46 13.94
N GLY A 190 -2.44 -15.21 13.96
CA GLY A 190 -1.77 -14.07 14.61
C GLY A 190 -0.40 -13.75 13.97
N TYR A 191 -0.21 -12.51 13.53
CA TYR A 191 1.06 -12.08 12.92
C TYR A 191 2.28 -12.45 13.79
N GLY A 192 3.23 -13.19 13.21
CA GLY A 192 4.50 -13.57 13.83
C GLY A 192 4.39 -14.79 14.75
N PHE A 193 4.19 -15.98 14.15
CA PHE A 193 4.32 -17.33 14.71
C PHE A 193 4.88 -17.39 16.14
N ARG A 194 3.99 -17.32 17.13
CA ARG A 194 4.29 -17.77 18.49
C ARG A 194 3.83 -19.23 18.57
N PRO A 195 4.71 -20.24 18.48
CA PRO A 195 4.33 -21.66 18.51
C PRO A 195 3.43 -22.02 19.71
N LEU A 196 3.56 -21.26 20.80
CA LEU A 196 2.69 -21.32 21.99
C LEU A 196 1.18 -21.14 21.69
N ARG A 197 0.78 -20.33 20.72
CA ARG A 197 -0.65 -20.15 20.37
C ARG A 197 -1.22 -21.32 19.58
N ALA A 198 -0.45 -21.85 18.63
CA ALA A 198 -0.82 -23.06 17.91
C ALA A 198 -0.93 -24.26 18.90
N ALA A 199 0.00 -24.35 19.86
CA ALA A 199 -0.08 -25.32 20.95
C ALA A 199 -1.32 -25.11 21.82
N ALA A 200 -1.68 -23.86 22.17
CA ALA A 200 -2.88 -23.57 22.94
C ALA A 200 -4.16 -23.97 22.20
N TRP A 201 -4.26 -23.72 20.89
CA TRP A 201 -5.38 -24.17 20.06
C TRP A 201 -5.44 -25.70 19.95
N LEU A 202 -4.29 -26.36 19.82
CA LEU A 202 -4.21 -27.82 19.82
C LEU A 202 -4.72 -28.40 21.13
N VAL A 203 -4.31 -27.84 22.28
CA VAL A 203 -4.80 -28.24 23.61
C VAL A 203 -6.30 -27.98 23.76
N ALA A 204 -6.80 -26.84 23.28
CA ALA A 204 -8.23 -26.51 23.34
C ALA A 204 -9.08 -27.49 22.50
N LEU A 205 -8.68 -27.76 21.26
CA LEU A 205 -9.36 -28.72 20.39
C LEU A 205 -9.30 -30.14 20.94
N LEU A 206 -8.14 -30.53 21.52
CA LEU A 206 -7.96 -31.80 22.19
C LEU A 206 -8.91 -31.95 23.39
N ALA A 207 -9.04 -30.90 24.21
CA ALA A 207 -9.97 -30.89 25.33
C ALA A 207 -11.43 -31.00 24.87
N VAL A 208 -11.82 -30.22 23.86
CA VAL A 208 -13.18 -30.25 23.31
C VAL A 208 -13.53 -31.63 22.74
N GLY A 209 -12.67 -32.19 21.89
CA GLY A 209 -12.91 -33.53 21.34
C GLY A 209 -12.94 -34.60 22.42
N SER A 210 -12.03 -34.55 23.41
CA SER A 210 -12.00 -35.50 24.52
C SER A 210 -13.28 -35.44 25.37
N ILE A 211 -13.81 -34.25 25.62
CA ILE A 211 -15.07 -34.07 26.34
C ILE A 211 -16.23 -34.60 25.50
N VAL A 212 -16.32 -34.20 24.22
CA VAL A 212 -17.45 -34.57 23.36
C VAL A 212 -17.51 -36.08 23.13
N PHE A 213 -16.40 -36.71 22.78
CA PHE A 213 -16.33 -38.16 22.57
C PHE A 213 -16.31 -38.95 23.88
N GLY A 214 -15.95 -38.32 25.01
CA GLY A 214 -16.10 -38.93 26.33
C GLY A 214 -17.56 -39.01 26.78
N ILE A 215 -18.37 -37.99 26.46
CA ILE A 215 -19.81 -37.98 26.75
C ILE A 215 -20.56 -38.93 25.79
N GLN A 216 -20.18 -38.93 24.51
CA GLN A 216 -20.76 -39.82 23.50
C GLN A 216 -19.65 -40.60 22.77
N PRO A 217 -19.29 -41.78 23.29
CA PRO A 217 -18.33 -42.65 22.65
C PRO A 217 -18.81 -43.07 21.24
N PRO A 218 -17.97 -42.89 20.20
CA PRO A 218 -18.26 -43.43 18.88
C PRO A 218 -18.40 -44.96 18.96
N PRO A 219 -19.29 -45.56 18.15
CA PRO A 219 -19.44 -47.01 18.11
C PRO A 219 -18.20 -47.69 17.49
N GLU A 220 -17.93 -48.91 17.97
CA GLU A 220 -16.90 -49.80 17.40
C GLU A 220 -17.22 -50.16 15.94
N LEU A 221 -16.22 -50.13 15.07
CA LEU A 221 -16.34 -50.63 13.69
C LEU A 221 -16.49 -52.15 13.65
N LYS A 222 -15.80 -52.86 14.54
CA LYS A 222 -15.84 -54.32 14.66
C LYS A 222 -16.02 -54.72 16.11
N LYS A 223 -17.15 -55.38 16.40
CA LYS A 223 -17.51 -55.81 17.75
C LYS A 223 -16.51 -56.84 18.27
N GLY A 224 -15.84 -56.53 19.38
CA GLY A 224 -14.98 -57.47 20.12
C GLY A 224 -13.52 -57.57 19.67
N GLU A 225 -13.12 -56.83 18.62
CA GLU A 225 -11.71 -56.71 18.18
C GLU A 225 -11.11 -55.32 18.51
N SER A 226 -11.89 -54.42 19.10
CA SER A 226 -11.49 -53.02 19.32
C SER A 226 -10.76 -52.87 20.67
N PRO A 227 -9.63 -52.13 20.73
CA PRO A 227 -8.99 -51.78 21.99
C PRO A 227 -9.95 -50.92 22.83
N GLY A 228 -9.85 -50.95 24.16
CA GLY A 228 -10.72 -50.14 25.04
C GLY A 228 -10.73 -48.67 24.63
N PHE A 229 -11.94 -48.08 24.52
CA PHE A 229 -12.10 -46.72 24.02
C PHE A 229 -11.49 -45.70 24.98
N ASN A 230 -10.61 -44.83 24.46
CA ASN A 230 -10.09 -43.70 25.21
C ASN A 230 -10.33 -42.40 24.42
N PRO A 231 -11.19 -41.49 24.91
CA PRO A 231 -11.57 -40.28 24.17
C PRO A 231 -10.41 -39.30 23.97
N PHE A 232 -9.42 -39.30 24.86
CA PHE A 232 -8.23 -38.48 24.73
C PHE A 232 -7.34 -38.96 23.57
N PHE A 233 -6.98 -40.25 23.57
CA PHE A 233 -6.17 -40.82 22.48
C PHE A 233 -6.92 -40.85 21.15
N TYR A 234 -8.24 -41.07 21.16
CA TYR A 234 -9.08 -40.95 19.98
C TYR A 234 -9.04 -39.54 19.37
N THR A 235 -9.19 -38.51 20.20
CA THR A 235 -9.12 -37.12 19.73
C THR A 235 -7.71 -36.74 19.26
N LEU A 236 -6.70 -37.32 19.89
CA LEU A 236 -5.31 -37.10 19.55
C LEU A 236 -4.94 -37.76 18.21
N ASP A 237 -5.47 -38.95 17.91
CA ASP A 237 -5.40 -39.58 16.57
C ASP A 237 -6.00 -38.67 15.50
N LEU A 238 -7.16 -38.07 15.78
CA LEU A 238 -7.81 -37.16 14.83
C LEU A 238 -7.00 -35.87 14.60
N LEU A 239 -6.33 -35.34 15.63
CA LEU A 239 -5.61 -34.07 15.56
C LEU A 239 -4.16 -34.21 15.08
N LEU A 240 -3.51 -35.35 15.30
CA LEU A 240 -2.09 -35.57 14.99
C LEU A 240 -1.94 -36.52 13.81
N PRO A 241 -1.84 -36.01 12.57
CA PRO A 241 -1.87 -36.84 11.36
C PRO A 241 -0.69 -37.81 11.20
N ILE A 242 0.35 -37.66 12.03
CA ILE A 242 1.59 -38.43 11.95
C ILE A 242 1.61 -39.56 13.00
N ILE A 243 0.81 -39.46 14.06
CA ILE A 243 0.83 -40.41 15.18
C ILE A 243 -0.45 -41.22 15.17
N ASP A 244 -0.32 -42.54 15.23
CA ASP A 244 -1.45 -43.47 15.21
C ASP A 244 -1.43 -44.32 16.50
N PHE A 245 -2.40 -44.06 17.39
CA PHE A 245 -2.65 -44.81 18.62
C PHE A 245 -3.70 -45.92 18.41
N GLY A 246 -4.21 -46.09 17.18
CA GLY A 246 -5.13 -47.17 16.78
C GLY A 246 -6.58 -47.00 17.22
N GLN A 247 -6.96 -45.86 17.79
CA GLN A 247 -8.33 -45.59 18.24
C GLN A 247 -9.22 -45.08 17.08
N GLU A 248 -8.71 -44.18 16.23
CA GLU A 248 -9.46 -43.67 15.07
C GLU A 248 -9.95 -44.81 14.15
N LYS A 249 -9.10 -45.80 13.90
CA LYS A 249 -9.38 -46.93 13.01
C LYS A 249 -10.37 -47.94 13.61
N ALA A 250 -10.49 -47.96 14.93
CA ALA A 250 -11.37 -48.88 15.65
C ALA A 250 -12.78 -48.28 15.87
N TYR A 251 -12.90 -46.95 15.88
CA TYR A 251 -14.15 -46.28 16.26
C TYR A 251 -14.58 -45.21 15.24
N LYS A 252 -15.83 -45.26 14.78
CA LYS A 252 -16.35 -44.33 13.77
C LYS A 252 -17.54 -43.52 14.27
N PRO A 253 -17.40 -42.21 14.51
CA PRO A 253 -18.50 -41.35 14.89
C PRO A 253 -19.52 -41.29 13.76
N GLN A 254 -20.79 -41.29 14.15
CA GLN A 254 -21.91 -41.24 13.22
C GLN A 254 -22.65 -39.89 13.35
N HIS A 255 -23.37 -39.51 12.30
CA HIS A 255 -24.22 -38.30 12.28
C HIS A 255 -23.41 -37.00 12.53
N GLY A 256 -23.92 -36.08 13.35
CA GLY A 256 -23.29 -34.77 13.61
C GLY A 256 -21.85 -34.83 14.12
N TYR A 257 -21.49 -35.90 14.85
CA TYR A 257 -20.14 -36.11 15.39
C TYR A 257 -19.10 -36.43 14.29
N GLN A 258 -19.54 -36.89 13.12
CA GLN A 258 -18.68 -37.11 11.97
C GLN A 258 -18.13 -35.78 11.41
N TYR A 259 -18.96 -34.73 11.36
CA TYR A 259 -18.51 -33.40 10.96
C TYR A 259 -17.53 -32.79 11.95
N LEU A 260 -17.71 -33.04 13.25
CA LEU A 260 -16.74 -32.66 14.28
C LEU A 260 -15.40 -33.37 14.07
N ALA A 261 -15.41 -34.69 13.81
CA ALA A 261 -14.19 -35.44 13.54
C ALA A 261 -13.45 -34.91 12.29
N TYR A 262 -14.17 -34.62 11.20
CA TYR A 262 -13.57 -33.99 10.02
C TYR A 262 -12.99 -32.59 10.31
N THR A 263 -13.68 -31.80 11.14
CA THR A 263 -13.18 -30.48 11.54
C THR A 263 -11.89 -30.60 12.35
N LEU A 264 -11.81 -31.56 13.27
CA LEU A 264 -10.60 -31.84 14.04
C LEU A 264 -9.44 -32.31 13.14
N ILE A 265 -9.69 -33.20 12.18
CA ILE A 265 -8.67 -33.66 11.22
C ILE A 265 -8.13 -32.49 10.39
N ILE A 266 -9.01 -31.67 9.81
CA ILE A 266 -8.61 -30.52 9.00
C ILE A 266 -7.81 -29.52 9.86
N ALA A 267 -8.28 -29.22 11.07
CA ALA A 267 -7.58 -28.34 12.00
C ALA A 267 -6.20 -28.90 12.40
N GLY A 268 -6.10 -30.21 12.61
CA GLY A 268 -4.86 -30.93 12.89
C GLY A 268 -3.80 -30.74 11.80
N TRP A 269 -4.18 -30.92 10.53
CA TRP A 269 -3.29 -30.67 9.38
C TRP A 269 -2.84 -29.20 9.28
N ILE A 270 -3.75 -28.24 9.53
CA ILE A 270 -3.42 -26.81 9.51
C ILE A 270 -2.43 -26.48 10.65
N LEU A 271 -2.65 -27.00 11.86
CA LEU A 271 -1.77 -26.78 13.00
C LEU A 271 -0.40 -27.46 12.81
N ALA A 272 -0.36 -28.68 12.28
CA ALA A 272 0.88 -29.41 12.00
C ALA A 272 1.77 -28.66 11.00
N THR A 273 1.20 -28.18 9.89
CA THR A 273 1.93 -27.38 8.90
C THR A 273 2.42 -26.06 9.48
N THR A 274 1.63 -25.41 10.33
CA THR A 274 1.99 -24.17 11.03
C THR A 274 3.18 -24.38 11.99
N ILE A 275 3.19 -25.48 12.75
CA ILE A 275 4.27 -25.81 13.69
C ILE A 275 5.55 -26.18 12.93
N ALA A 276 5.46 -27.01 11.89
CA ALA A 276 6.60 -27.40 11.07
C ALA A 276 7.26 -26.18 10.41
N ALA A 277 6.47 -25.30 9.78
CA ALA A 277 6.96 -24.06 9.19
C ALA A 277 7.62 -23.13 10.24
N GLY A 278 7.07 -23.09 11.46
CA GLY A 278 7.64 -22.34 12.57
C GLY A 278 9.02 -22.85 13.00
N ILE A 279 9.20 -24.17 13.12
CA ILE A 279 10.46 -24.80 13.51
C ILE A 279 11.53 -24.61 12.44
N THR A 280 11.21 -24.86 11.17
CA THR A 280 12.17 -24.69 10.05
C THR A 280 12.71 -23.27 9.99
N ARG A 281 11.86 -22.26 10.23
CA ARG A 281 12.23 -20.85 10.20
C ARG A 281 13.04 -20.39 11.41
N ALA A 282 12.91 -21.08 12.55
CA ALA A 282 13.72 -20.83 13.74
C ALA A 282 15.14 -21.40 13.57
N ILE A 283 15.26 -22.57 12.94
CA ILE A 283 16.56 -23.21 12.64
C ILE A 283 17.31 -22.45 11.55
N SER A 284 16.63 -21.96 10.51
CA SER A 284 17.26 -21.18 9.42
C SER A 284 17.74 -19.77 9.83
N ARG A 285 17.61 -19.41 11.12
CA ARG A 285 17.95 -18.10 11.69
C ARG A 285 19.12 -18.17 12.66
N GLN A 286 19.71 -19.35 12.83
CA GLN A 286 20.98 -19.61 13.51
C GLN A 286 22.02 -20.04 12.48
#